data_AF-A0A1M3QN77-F1
#
_entry.id   AF-A0A1M3QN77-F1
#
_cell.length_a   1.000
_cell.length_b   1.000
_cell.length_c   1.000
_cell.angle_alpha   90.00
_cell.angle_beta   90.00
_cell.angle_gamma   90.00
#
_symmetry.space_group_name_H-M   'P 1'
#
loop_
_entity.id
_entity.type
_entity.pdbx_description
1 polymer ?
#
loop_
_entity_poly.entity_id
_entity_poly.type
_entity_poly.pdbx_seq_one_letter_code
_entity_poly.pdbx_strand_id
1 'polypeptide(L)'
;MHQYERVLKLHGIFKSHRRPVGVQRLREELGCSRATLYRDIAFLRDALGAPLDSDPEGAGFAYAQDEGERFELPGLWLTSEELSALMALEALVARSDPGVLADALAPFRARVEKLLNEHAGTRKQPLERIRVVPWGSRKFNQQVFRAVAGAVLARQQLKFRYRARTTGADSVRHVSPQRLTHYRDNWYLDAWDHDREALRSFAVDRIGEPEALDKPAVDRNEKELNDTLASSYGIFAGAPKAWATIRFSARAARWVADEHWHSLQEGRWLDDGRYELKVPYSQSRELVMDILRYGPDAQVVSPQSLREEIRIMHKLALDEYDHAKP
;
A
#
# COMPACT_ATOMS: atom_id res chain seq x y z
N MET A 1 25.31 -5.67 -34.91
CA MET A 1 24.22 -5.49 -33.93
C MET A 1 24.37 -6.56 -32.84
N HIS A 2 24.52 -6.15 -31.59
CA HIS A 2 24.63 -7.08 -30.45
C HIS A 2 23.30 -7.84 -30.26
N GLN A 3 23.34 -9.02 -29.61
CA GLN A 3 22.15 -9.84 -29.37
C GLN A 3 21.03 -9.05 -28.68
N TYR A 4 21.40 -8.24 -27.68
CA TYR A 4 20.47 -7.40 -26.94
C TYR A 4 19.76 -6.36 -27.81
N GLU A 5 20.47 -5.67 -28.69
CA GLU A 5 19.90 -4.71 -29.65
C GLU A 5 18.91 -5.39 -30.62
N ARG A 6 19.23 -6.61 -31.07
CA ARG A 6 18.34 -7.40 -31.94
C ARG A 6 17.07 -7.81 -31.21
N VAL A 7 17.18 -8.21 -29.95
CA VAL A 7 16.05 -8.58 -29.09
C VAL A 7 15.12 -7.39 -28.81
N LEU A 8 15.67 -6.22 -28.49
CA LEU A 8 14.89 -4.97 -28.34
C LEU A 8 14.16 -4.59 -29.64
N LYS A 9 14.84 -4.74 -30.78
CA LYS A 9 14.27 -4.44 -32.08
C LYS A 9 13.16 -5.44 -32.46
N LEU A 10 13.35 -6.73 -32.19
CA LEU A 10 12.32 -7.77 -32.32
C LEU A 10 11.08 -7.45 -31.48
N HIS A 11 11.28 -7.06 -30.23
CA HIS A 11 10.18 -6.64 -29.36
C HIS A 11 9.40 -5.45 -29.91
N GLY A 12 10.09 -4.41 -30.37
CA GLY A 12 9.45 -3.25 -31.01
C GLY A 12 8.67 -3.61 -32.28
N ILE A 13 9.20 -4.53 -33.10
CA ILE A 13 8.52 -5.04 -34.30
C ILE A 13 7.24 -5.78 -33.91
N PHE A 14 7.30 -6.72 -32.96
CA PHE A 14 6.13 -7.49 -32.55
C PHE A 14 5.08 -6.65 -31.80
N LYS A 15 5.50 -5.62 -31.05
CA LYS A 15 4.58 -4.68 -30.37
C LYS A 15 3.84 -3.77 -31.36
N SER A 16 4.48 -3.41 -32.48
CA SER A 16 3.90 -2.53 -33.51
C SER A 16 3.05 -3.27 -34.55
N HIS A 17 3.12 -4.61 -34.61
CA HIS A 17 2.44 -5.40 -35.64
C HIS A 17 1.43 -6.38 -35.03
N ARG A 18 0.15 -6.25 -35.42
CA ARG A 18 -0.93 -7.15 -35.00
C ARG A 18 -0.98 -8.50 -35.76
N ARG A 19 -0.14 -8.68 -36.77
CA ARG A 19 -0.07 -9.88 -37.62
C ARG A 19 1.35 -10.46 -37.62
N PRO A 20 1.50 -11.78 -37.83
CA PRO A 20 2.81 -12.42 -37.94
C PRO A 20 3.70 -11.72 -38.95
N VAL A 21 4.92 -11.39 -38.53
CA VAL A 21 5.95 -10.79 -39.39
C VAL A 21 6.81 -11.91 -39.96
N GLY A 22 6.97 -11.91 -41.29
CA GLY A 22 7.67 -12.97 -42.00
C GLY A 22 9.16 -13.07 -41.65
N VAL A 23 9.70 -14.29 -41.60
CA VAL A 23 11.11 -14.57 -41.26
C VAL A 23 12.09 -13.80 -42.14
N GLN A 24 11.79 -13.65 -43.43
CA GLN A 24 12.66 -12.95 -44.36
C GLN A 24 12.77 -11.45 -44.04
N ARG A 25 11.64 -10.80 -43.75
CA ARG A 25 11.59 -9.40 -43.32
C ARG A 25 12.31 -9.17 -42.00
N LEU A 26 12.12 -10.05 -41.02
CA LEU A 26 12.82 -9.97 -39.74
C LEU A 26 14.35 -10.05 -39.92
N ARG A 27 14.83 -10.94 -40.79
CA ARG A 27 16.27 -11.07 -41.09
C ARG A 27 16.84 -9.81 -41.75
N GLU A 28 16.10 -9.21 -42.66
CA GLU A 28 16.49 -7.97 -43.35
C GLU A 28 16.54 -6.80 -42.37
N GLU A 29 15.51 -6.62 -41.54
CA GLU A 29 15.47 -5.54 -40.54
C GLU A 29 16.55 -5.69 -39.45
N LEU A 30 16.89 -6.92 -39.05
CA LEU A 30 17.89 -7.20 -38.02
C LEU A 30 19.32 -7.36 -38.59
N GLY A 31 19.47 -7.46 -39.91
CA GLY A 31 20.75 -7.71 -40.57
C GLY A 31 21.43 -9.00 -40.10
N CYS A 32 20.68 -10.09 -39.90
CA CYS A 32 21.21 -11.32 -39.31
C CYS A 32 20.86 -12.62 -40.07
N SER A 33 21.61 -13.69 -39.78
CA SER A 33 21.35 -15.01 -40.37
C SER A 33 20.07 -15.64 -39.80
N ARG A 34 19.48 -16.61 -40.53
CA ARG A 34 18.31 -17.35 -40.05
C ARG A 34 18.59 -18.06 -38.71
N ALA A 35 19.76 -18.65 -38.55
CA ALA A 35 20.16 -19.31 -37.30
C ALA A 35 20.33 -18.34 -36.12
N THR A 36 20.71 -17.09 -36.39
CA THR A 36 20.79 -16.02 -35.38
C THR A 36 19.40 -15.57 -34.97
N LEU A 37 18.51 -15.30 -35.94
CA LEU A 37 17.13 -14.91 -35.68
C LEU A 37 16.39 -15.93 -34.82
N TYR A 38 16.48 -17.22 -35.14
CA TYR A 38 15.81 -18.27 -34.36
C TYR A 38 16.37 -18.39 -32.95
N ARG A 39 17.67 -18.13 -32.74
CA ARG A 39 18.27 -18.04 -31.40
C ARG A 39 17.75 -16.84 -30.62
N ASP A 40 17.62 -15.69 -31.26
CA ASP A 40 17.10 -14.48 -30.62
C ASP A 40 15.59 -14.65 -30.29
N ILE A 41 14.82 -15.32 -31.15
CA ILE A 41 13.41 -15.68 -30.90
C ILE A 41 13.29 -16.68 -29.75
N ALA A 42 14.12 -17.72 -29.73
CA ALA A 42 14.14 -18.68 -28.62
C ALA A 42 14.51 -17.99 -27.31
N PHE A 43 15.47 -17.06 -27.32
CA PHE A 43 15.78 -16.24 -26.15
C PHE A 43 14.60 -15.38 -25.70
N LEU A 44 13.90 -14.72 -26.64
CA LEU A 44 12.70 -13.94 -26.37
C LEU A 44 11.59 -14.79 -25.73
N ARG A 45 11.34 -15.99 -26.26
CA ARG A 45 10.30 -16.92 -25.78
C ARG A 45 10.67 -17.57 -24.45
N ASP A 46 11.85 -18.20 -24.39
CA ASP A 46 12.19 -19.17 -23.34
C ASP A 46 12.86 -18.50 -22.13
N ALA A 47 13.73 -17.50 -22.37
CA ALA A 47 14.39 -16.75 -21.31
C ALA A 47 13.52 -15.59 -20.82
N LEU A 48 13.01 -14.77 -21.75
CA LEU A 48 12.25 -13.56 -21.43
C LEU A 48 10.75 -13.81 -21.26
N GLY A 49 10.25 -15.01 -21.58
CA GLY A 49 8.84 -15.37 -21.39
C GLY A 49 7.89 -14.65 -22.33
N ALA A 50 8.36 -14.26 -23.53
CA ALA A 50 7.52 -13.56 -24.48
C ALA A 50 6.44 -14.47 -25.07
N PRO A 51 5.18 -14.01 -25.12
CA PRO A 51 4.05 -14.79 -25.62
C PRO A 51 4.08 -14.79 -27.16
N LEU A 52 4.98 -15.59 -27.74
CA LEU A 52 5.19 -15.67 -29.17
C LEU A 52 4.34 -16.77 -29.80
N ASP A 53 3.52 -16.39 -30.77
CA ASP A 53 2.86 -17.32 -31.68
C ASP A 53 3.65 -17.46 -32.98
N SER A 54 3.75 -18.69 -33.46
CA SER A 54 4.19 -18.99 -34.82
C SER A 54 2.97 -19.28 -35.68
N ASP A 55 2.91 -18.67 -36.86
CA ASP A 55 1.90 -18.96 -37.87
C ASP A 55 1.90 -20.48 -38.22
N PRO A 56 0.76 -21.18 -38.27
CA PRO A 56 0.67 -22.59 -38.65
C PRO A 56 1.27 -22.92 -40.04
N GLU A 57 1.39 -21.96 -40.96
CA GLU A 57 2.11 -22.15 -42.23
C GLU A 57 3.64 -21.94 -42.12
N GLY A 58 4.15 -21.62 -40.92
CA GLY A 58 5.59 -21.57 -40.60
C GLY A 58 6.35 -20.35 -41.14
N ALA A 59 5.63 -19.34 -41.66
CA ALA A 59 6.25 -18.24 -42.39
C ALA A 59 6.62 -17.01 -41.52
N GLY A 60 6.11 -16.87 -40.30
CA GLY A 60 6.34 -15.68 -39.47
C GLY A 60 6.05 -15.83 -37.97
N PHE A 61 6.39 -14.77 -37.22
CA PHE A 61 6.25 -14.69 -35.75
C PHE A 61 5.49 -13.43 -35.34
N ALA A 62 4.65 -13.51 -34.32
CA ALA A 62 3.99 -12.36 -33.68
C ALA A 62 3.82 -12.61 -32.18
N TYR A 63 3.49 -11.55 -31.43
CA TYR A 63 2.92 -11.77 -30.11
C TYR A 63 1.48 -12.25 -30.20
N ALA A 64 1.10 -13.15 -29.29
CA ALA A 64 -0.27 -13.61 -29.13
C ALA A 64 -1.20 -12.41 -28.90
N GLN A 65 -2.34 -12.36 -29.61
CA GLN A 65 -3.20 -11.17 -29.70
C GLN A 65 -3.71 -10.67 -28.33
N ASP A 66 -3.84 -11.55 -27.33
CA ASP A 66 -4.34 -11.20 -25.99
C ASP A 66 -3.23 -10.95 -24.96
N GLU A 67 -1.98 -11.34 -25.24
CA GLU A 67 -0.86 -11.23 -24.31
C GLU A 67 0.24 -10.25 -24.77
N GLY A 68 0.28 -9.92 -26.06
CA GLY A 68 1.29 -9.05 -26.66
C GLY A 68 1.27 -7.60 -26.20
N GLU A 69 0.09 -7.04 -25.88
CA GLU A 69 -0.01 -5.68 -25.32
C GLU A 69 0.49 -5.59 -23.87
N ARG A 70 0.58 -6.72 -23.16
CA ARG A 70 1.00 -6.79 -21.75
C ARG A 70 2.45 -7.21 -21.57
N PHE A 71 3.08 -7.70 -22.63
CA PHE A 71 4.47 -8.11 -22.58
C PHE A 71 5.37 -6.87 -22.68
N GLU A 72 6.08 -6.57 -21.60
CA GLU A 72 7.17 -5.60 -21.58
C GLU A 72 8.49 -6.37 -21.37
N LEU A 73 9.54 -6.00 -22.08
CA LEU A 73 10.87 -6.55 -21.82
C LEU A 73 11.37 -6.09 -20.44
N PRO A 74 11.94 -6.98 -19.62
CA PRO A 74 12.60 -6.56 -18.39
C PRO A 74 13.86 -5.77 -18.75
N GLY A 75 13.74 -4.44 -18.79
CA GLY A 75 14.86 -3.50 -18.93
C GLY A 75 15.64 -3.27 -17.64
N LEU A 76 15.65 -4.25 -16.72
CA LEU A 76 16.22 -4.10 -15.38
C LEU A 76 17.50 -4.93 -15.28
N TRP A 77 18.65 -4.25 -15.33
CA TRP A 77 19.92 -4.81 -14.93
C TRP A 77 19.98 -4.80 -13.40
N LEU A 78 19.59 -5.92 -12.79
CA LEU A 78 19.63 -6.09 -11.33
C LEU A 78 20.74 -7.07 -10.98
N THR A 79 21.57 -6.67 -10.04
CA THR A 79 22.53 -7.55 -9.38
C THR A 79 21.79 -8.60 -8.55
N SER A 80 22.50 -9.68 -8.20
CA SER A 80 21.97 -10.69 -7.28
C SER A 80 21.56 -10.11 -5.92
N GLU A 81 22.22 -9.03 -5.47
CA GLU A 81 21.89 -8.36 -4.21
C GLU A 81 20.58 -7.58 -4.34
N GLU A 82 20.40 -6.83 -5.43
CA GLU A 82 19.17 -6.10 -5.71
C GLU A 82 17.98 -7.03 -5.91
N LEU A 83 18.15 -8.17 -6.61
CA LEU A 83 17.10 -9.18 -6.74
C LEU A 83 16.72 -9.79 -5.38
N SER A 84 17.71 -9.99 -4.49
CA SER A 84 17.44 -10.50 -3.15
C SER A 84 16.72 -9.47 -2.27
N ALA A 85 17.10 -8.20 -2.36
CA ALA A 85 16.43 -7.10 -1.67
C ALA A 85 14.98 -6.94 -2.14
N LEU A 86 14.74 -7.08 -3.44
CA LEU A 86 13.42 -7.04 -4.06
C LEU A 86 12.53 -8.21 -3.58
N MET A 87 13.09 -9.41 -3.44
CA MET A 87 12.40 -10.56 -2.84
C MET A 87 12.08 -10.35 -1.35
N ALA A 88 12.99 -9.76 -0.59
CA ALA A 88 12.75 -9.41 0.81
C ALA A 88 11.65 -8.34 0.94
N LEU A 89 11.66 -7.32 0.07
CA LEU A 89 10.63 -6.28 0.00
C LEU A 89 9.26 -6.88 -0.33
N GLU A 90 9.18 -7.77 -1.33
CA GLU A 90 7.94 -8.46 -1.67
C GLU A 90 7.42 -9.29 -0.48
N ALA A 91 8.31 -10.05 0.18
CA ALA A 91 7.94 -10.84 1.35
C ALA A 91 7.46 -9.97 2.52
N LEU A 92 8.04 -8.79 2.72
CA LEU A 92 7.59 -7.82 3.72
C LEU A 92 6.22 -7.25 3.37
N VAL A 93 6.01 -6.84 2.11
CA VAL A 93 4.72 -6.32 1.63
C VAL A 93 3.63 -7.38 1.72
N ALA A 94 3.89 -8.60 1.25
CA ALA A 94 2.93 -9.71 1.25
C ALA A 94 2.50 -10.12 2.67
N ARG A 95 3.37 -9.93 3.68
CA ARG A 95 3.05 -10.23 5.09
C ARG A 95 2.48 -9.04 5.85
N SER A 96 2.62 -7.82 5.33
CA SER A 96 2.09 -6.59 5.93
C SER A 96 0.71 -6.22 5.36
N ASP A 97 0.37 -6.70 4.16
CA ASP A 97 -0.91 -6.47 3.49
C ASP A 97 -1.83 -7.71 3.59
N PRO A 98 -3.16 -7.58 3.70
CA PRO A 98 -4.11 -8.70 3.68
C PRO A 98 -4.26 -9.44 2.34
N GLY A 99 -3.22 -9.48 1.51
CA GLY A 99 -3.12 -10.28 0.30
C GLY A 99 -3.53 -9.60 -1.01
N VAL A 100 -3.84 -8.30 -1.03
CA VAL A 100 -4.21 -7.60 -2.28
C VAL A 100 -3.02 -7.55 -3.23
N LEU A 101 -1.88 -7.09 -2.71
CA LEU A 101 -0.64 -6.94 -3.48
C LEU A 101 0.04 -8.28 -3.69
N ALA A 102 -0.11 -9.22 -2.76
CA ALA A 102 0.50 -10.55 -2.85
C ALA A 102 0.07 -11.29 -4.13
N ASP A 103 -1.23 -11.31 -4.44
CA ASP A 103 -1.74 -11.98 -5.66
C ASP A 103 -1.27 -11.28 -6.94
N ALA A 104 -1.25 -9.95 -6.95
CA ALA A 104 -0.80 -9.17 -8.11
C ALA A 104 0.72 -9.30 -8.34
N LEU A 105 1.50 -9.48 -7.27
CA LEU A 105 2.96 -9.61 -7.32
C LEU A 105 3.42 -11.07 -7.48
N ALA A 106 2.55 -12.07 -7.33
CA ALA A 106 2.93 -13.47 -7.47
C ALA A 106 3.64 -13.81 -8.81
N PRO A 107 3.19 -13.31 -9.99
CA PRO A 107 3.89 -13.54 -11.25
C PRO A 107 5.25 -12.81 -11.35
N PHE A 108 5.38 -11.69 -10.64
CA PHE A 108 6.64 -10.95 -10.53
C PHE A 108 7.64 -11.70 -9.67
N ARG A 109 7.19 -12.18 -8.49
CA ARG A 109 7.98 -13.04 -7.60
C ARG A 109 8.51 -14.27 -8.32
N ALA A 110 7.65 -15.00 -9.05
CA ALA A 110 8.07 -16.17 -9.81
C ALA A 110 9.18 -15.85 -10.84
N ARG A 111 9.10 -14.69 -11.51
CA ARG A 111 10.13 -14.22 -12.45
C ARG A 111 11.44 -13.87 -11.75
N VAL A 112 11.38 -13.18 -10.62
CA VAL A 112 12.57 -12.82 -9.82
C VAL A 112 13.24 -14.07 -9.26
N GLU A 113 12.47 -15.03 -8.74
CA GLU A 113 12.99 -16.33 -8.29
C GLU A 113 13.67 -17.10 -9.44
N LYS A 114 13.11 -17.09 -10.65
CA LYS A 114 13.73 -17.70 -11.83
C LYS A 114 15.08 -17.04 -12.16
N LEU A 115 15.13 -15.71 -12.22
CA LEU A 115 16.35 -14.95 -12.50
C LEU A 115 17.44 -15.20 -11.45
N LEU A 116 17.06 -15.28 -10.17
CA LEU A 116 17.97 -15.62 -9.07
C LEU A 116 18.54 -17.04 -9.17
N ASN A 117 17.73 -18.01 -9.62
CA ASN A 117 18.19 -19.38 -9.80
C ASN A 117 19.13 -19.52 -11.02
N GLU A 118 18.96 -18.69 -12.05
CA GLU A 118 19.81 -18.68 -13.25
C GLU A 118 21.17 -18.02 -13.01
N HIS A 119 21.26 -17.08 -12.06
CA HIS A 119 22.53 -16.52 -11.61
C HIS A 119 23.22 -17.52 -10.66
N ALA A 120 24.06 -18.40 -11.23
CA ALA A 120 24.86 -19.36 -10.48
C ALA A 120 25.70 -18.64 -9.40
N GLY A 121 25.31 -18.80 -8.13
CA GLY A 121 26.01 -18.21 -6.99
C GLY A 121 25.10 -17.68 -5.88
N THR A 122 23.81 -17.46 -6.15
CA THR A 122 22.92 -16.90 -5.14
C THR A 122 22.33 -17.98 -4.24
N ARG A 123 22.73 -17.98 -2.96
CA ARG A 123 22.10 -18.81 -1.94
C ARG A 123 20.66 -18.33 -1.75
N LYS A 124 19.66 -19.21 -1.92
CA LYS A 124 18.27 -18.88 -1.59
C LYS A 124 18.22 -18.33 -0.16
N GLN A 125 17.79 -17.08 -0.02
CA GLN A 125 17.62 -16.49 1.29
C GLN A 125 16.39 -17.14 1.94
N PRO A 126 16.49 -17.57 3.21
CA PRO A 126 15.39 -18.20 3.91
C PRO A 126 14.35 -17.16 4.34
N LEU A 127 13.55 -16.66 3.39
CA LEU A 127 12.50 -15.65 3.60
C LEU A 127 11.44 -16.09 4.62
N GLU A 128 11.34 -17.40 4.89
CA GLU A 128 10.54 -17.96 5.97
C GLU A 128 11.01 -17.54 7.37
N ARG A 129 12.26 -17.08 7.52
CA ARG A 129 12.80 -16.56 8.79
C ARG A 129 12.37 -15.12 9.08
N ILE A 130 11.78 -14.44 8.10
CA ILE A 130 11.22 -13.09 8.28
C ILE A 130 9.74 -13.25 8.66
N ARG A 131 9.39 -12.86 9.89
CA ARG A 131 8.02 -12.91 10.40
C ARG A 131 7.51 -11.50 10.66
N VAL A 132 6.40 -11.16 10.00
CA VAL A 132 5.59 -9.97 10.32
C VAL A 132 4.34 -10.46 11.06
N VAL A 133 4.03 -9.85 12.20
CA VAL A 133 2.84 -10.16 12.98
C VAL A 133 1.99 -8.89 13.01
N PRO A 134 0.87 -8.83 12.27
CA PRO A 134 0.03 -7.64 12.25
C PRO A 134 -0.63 -7.43 13.61
N TRP A 135 -0.86 -6.18 14.01
CA TRP A 135 -1.53 -5.84 15.27
C TRP A 135 -2.81 -5.02 15.00
N GLY A 136 -3.98 -5.63 15.24
CA GLY A 136 -5.26 -4.94 15.06
C GLY A 136 -5.67 -4.67 13.61
N SER A 137 -5.02 -5.33 12.64
CA SER A 137 -5.43 -5.31 11.23
C SER A 137 -6.88 -5.82 11.07
N ARG A 138 -7.64 -5.18 10.19
CA ARG A 138 -9.03 -5.56 9.91
C ARG A 138 -9.11 -6.22 8.55
N LYS A 139 -9.95 -7.26 8.47
CA LYS A 139 -10.27 -7.91 7.19
C LYS A 139 -11.07 -6.94 6.34
N PHE A 140 -10.67 -6.77 5.09
CA PHE A 140 -11.41 -6.04 4.08
C PHE A 140 -11.51 -6.87 2.79
N ASN A 141 -12.46 -6.52 1.93
CA ASN A 141 -12.63 -7.19 0.66
C ASN A 141 -11.59 -6.67 -0.35
N GLN A 142 -10.78 -7.57 -0.92
CA GLN A 142 -9.71 -7.20 -1.87
C GLN A 142 -10.25 -6.60 -3.18
N GLN A 143 -11.40 -7.06 -3.68
CA GLN A 143 -12.04 -6.47 -4.86
C GLN A 143 -12.48 -5.03 -4.58
N VAL A 144 -13.01 -4.77 -3.37
CA VAL A 144 -13.37 -3.41 -2.95
C VAL A 144 -12.13 -2.51 -2.93
N PHE A 145 -11.02 -2.98 -2.35
CA PHE A 145 -9.78 -2.21 -2.35
C PHE A 145 -9.30 -1.91 -3.77
N ARG A 146 -9.26 -2.91 -4.66
CA ARG A 146 -8.81 -2.71 -6.05
C ARG A 146 -9.68 -1.69 -6.79
N ALA A 147 -11.01 -1.75 -6.59
CA ALA A 147 -11.92 -0.77 -7.18
C ALA A 147 -11.68 0.65 -6.65
N VAL A 148 -11.51 0.80 -5.33
CA VAL A 148 -11.20 2.10 -4.71
C VAL A 148 -9.85 2.63 -5.19
N ALA A 149 -8.80 1.81 -5.16
CA ALA A 149 -7.47 2.18 -5.60
C ALA A 149 -7.44 2.56 -7.09
N GLY A 150 -8.14 1.78 -7.93
CA GLY A 150 -8.31 2.07 -9.35
C GLY A 150 -8.95 3.45 -9.57
N ALA A 151 -10.04 3.76 -8.85
CA ALA A 151 -10.70 5.07 -8.95
C ALA A 151 -9.82 6.23 -8.46
N VAL A 152 -9.02 6.02 -7.40
CA VAL A 152 -8.04 7.02 -6.93
C VAL A 152 -6.98 7.30 -7.99
N LEU A 153 -6.41 6.27 -8.60
CA LEU A 153 -5.33 6.39 -9.59
C LEU A 153 -5.84 6.94 -10.93
N ALA A 154 -7.02 6.50 -11.37
CA ALA A 154 -7.66 6.97 -12.61
C ALA A 154 -8.35 8.34 -12.46
N ARG A 155 -8.34 8.94 -11.25
CA ARG A 155 -9.06 10.17 -10.92
C ARG A 155 -10.54 10.12 -11.32
N GLN A 156 -11.24 9.05 -10.95
CA GLN A 156 -12.68 8.88 -11.22
C GLN A 156 -13.52 9.02 -9.95
N GLN A 157 -14.71 9.60 -10.07
CA GLN A 157 -15.66 9.63 -8.96
C GLN A 157 -16.10 8.22 -8.60
N LEU A 158 -16.39 8.02 -7.32
CA LEU A 158 -16.76 6.72 -6.77
C LEU A 158 -18.10 6.83 -6.05
N LYS A 159 -18.97 5.86 -6.30
CA LYS A 159 -20.20 5.63 -5.54
C LYS A 159 -20.06 4.34 -4.74
N PHE A 160 -20.50 4.34 -3.48
CA PHE A 160 -20.47 3.12 -2.66
C PHE A 160 -21.47 3.17 -1.50
N ARG A 161 -21.81 2.00 -0.95
CA ARG A 161 -22.46 1.87 0.36
C ARG A 161 -21.40 1.94 1.46
N TYR A 162 -21.66 2.73 2.49
CA TYR A 162 -20.78 2.91 3.63
C TYR A 162 -21.52 2.66 4.94
N ARG A 163 -20.94 1.78 5.76
CA ARG A 163 -21.42 1.51 7.11
C ARG A 163 -20.52 2.18 8.14
N ALA A 164 -20.99 3.30 8.69
CA ALA A 164 -20.20 4.10 9.63
C ALA A 164 -19.89 3.30 10.91
N ARG A 165 -18.61 3.22 11.28
CA ARG A 165 -18.17 2.42 12.44
C ARG A 165 -18.67 2.97 13.78
N THR A 166 -18.78 4.28 13.92
CA THR A 166 -19.20 4.92 15.18
C THR A 166 -20.71 4.85 15.41
N THR A 167 -21.51 5.01 14.37
CA THR A 167 -22.97 5.10 14.50
C THR A 167 -23.70 3.86 14.02
N GLY A 168 -23.01 2.95 13.32
CA GLY A 168 -23.62 1.80 12.66
C GLY A 168 -24.48 2.15 11.45
N ALA A 169 -24.62 3.43 11.11
CA ALA A 169 -25.52 3.91 10.06
C ALA A 169 -25.02 3.50 8.68
N ASP A 170 -25.95 2.97 7.88
CA ASP A 170 -25.73 2.67 6.47
C ASP A 170 -26.12 3.88 5.62
N SER A 171 -25.30 4.18 4.62
CA SER A 171 -25.53 5.29 3.71
C SER A 171 -24.88 5.04 2.37
N VAL A 172 -25.46 5.59 1.30
CA VAL A 172 -24.78 5.68 0.01
C VAL A 172 -23.97 6.98 -0.01
N ARG A 173 -22.79 6.93 -0.64
CA ARG A 173 -21.88 8.07 -0.77
C ARG A 173 -21.47 8.24 -2.21
N HIS A 174 -21.41 9.49 -2.65
CA HIS A 174 -20.75 9.92 -3.89
C HIS A 174 -19.54 10.75 -3.53
N VAL A 175 -18.36 10.30 -3.94
CA VAL A 175 -17.12 10.96 -3.54
C VAL A 175 -16.19 11.18 -4.71
N SER A 176 -15.33 12.19 -4.59
CA SER A 176 -14.13 12.33 -5.39
C SER A 176 -12.93 11.84 -4.58
N PRO A 177 -12.39 10.65 -4.89
CA PRO A 177 -11.22 10.07 -4.22
C PRO A 177 -10.01 11.00 -4.32
N GLN A 178 -9.28 11.20 -3.22
CA GLN A 178 -8.08 12.04 -3.17
C GLN A 178 -6.83 11.19 -3.01
N ARG A 179 -6.76 10.38 -1.94
CA ARG A 179 -5.64 9.47 -1.65
C ARG A 179 -6.09 8.24 -0.87
N LEU A 180 -5.27 7.19 -0.91
CA LEU A 180 -5.36 6.06 0.01
C LEU A 180 -4.31 6.20 1.10
N THR A 181 -4.75 6.15 2.35
CA THR A 181 -3.91 6.32 3.54
C THR A 181 -3.88 5.00 4.31
N HIS A 182 -2.69 4.45 4.53
CA HIS A 182 -2.48 3.31 5.41
C HIS A 182 -2.17 3.81 6.82
N TYR A 183 -3.06 3.54 7.78
CA TYR A 183 -2.97 4.04 9.15
C TYR A 183 -3.33 2.94 10.16
N ARG A 184 -2.43 2.67 11.11
CA ARG A 184 -2.57 1.59 12.12
C ARG A 184 -3.03 0.26 11.51
N ASP A 185 -2.29 -0.24 10.52
CA ASP A 185 -2.59 -1.50 9.80
C ASP A 185 -3.96 -1.54 9.12
N ASN A 186 -4.52 -0.38 8.75
CA ASN A 186 -5.82 -0.27 8.11
C ASN A 186 -5.83 0.77 6.99
N TRP A 187 -6.54 0.47 5.91
CA TRP A 187 -6.68 1.37 4.76
C TRP A 187 -7.88 2.31 4.90
N TYR A 188 -7.65 3.59 4.60
CA TYR A 188 -8.65 4.63 4.56
C TYR A 188 -8.61 5.35 3.21
N LEU A 189 -9.79 5.62 2.66
CA LEU A 189 -9.98 6.47 1.50
C LEU A 189 -10.24 7.90 1.97
N ASP A 190 -9.31 8.80 1.70
CA ASP A 190 -9.51 10.23 1.86
C ASP A 190 -10.20 10.76 0.61
N ALA A 191 -11.37 11.39 0.76
CA ALA A 191 -12.19 11.83 -0.35
C ALA A 191 -12.94 13.13 -0.05
N TRP A 192 -13.26 13.87 -1.11
CA TRP A 192 -14.29 14.90 -1.07
C TRP A 192 -15.66 14.22 -1.15
N ASP A 193 -16.44 14.29 -0.07
CA ASP A 193 -17.81 13.78 0.00
C ASP A 193 -18.75 14.82 -0.61
N HIS A 194 -19.33 14.52 -1.78
CA HIS A 194 -20.24 15.43 -2.47
C HIS A 194 -21.57 15.59 -1.74
N ASP A 195 -22.00 14.57 -0.99
CA ASP A 195 -23.27 14.63 -0.25
C ASP A 195 -23.15 15.50 1.02
N ARG A 196 -21.92 15.70 1.52
CA ARG A 196 -21.62 16.48 2.73
C ARG A 196 -20.85 17.76 2.46
N GLU A 197 -20.43 17.97 1.22
CA GLU A 197 -19.58 19.08 0.79
C GLU A 197 -18.36 19.27 1.71
N ALA A 198 -17.68 18.17 2.03
CA ALA A 198 -16.56 18.19 2.97
C ALA A 198 -15.55 17.08 2.68
N LEU A 199 -14.29 17.32 3.06
CA LEU A 199 -13.25 16.29 3.10
C LEU A 199 -13.51 15.30 4.23
N ARG A 200 -13.47 14.01 3.91
CA ARG A 200 -13.74 12.91 4.85
C ARG A 200 -12.87 11.70 4.55
N SER A 201 -12.53 10.97 5.62
CA SER A 201 -11.84 9.67 5.54
C SER A 201 -12.84 8.53 5.75
N PHE A 202 -12.85 7.59 4.81
CA PHE A 202 -13.72 6.42 4.82
C PHE A 202 -12.87 5.17 5.03
N ALA A 203 -13.21 4.36 6.04
CA ALA A 203 -12.48 3.11 6.26
C ALA A 203 -12.81 2.12 5.13
N VAL A 204 -11.81 1.64 4.39
CA VAL A 204 -12.02 0.79 3.20
C VAL A 204 -12.70 -0.53 3.57
N ASP A 205 -12.43 -1.03 4.78
CA ASP A 205 -13.07 -2.23 5.34
C ASP A 205 -14.58 -2.08 5.61
N ARG A 206 -15.11 -0.86 5.49
CA ARG A 206 -16.54 -0.52 5.65
C ARG A 206 -17.21 -0.10 4.34
N ILE A 207 -16.49 -0.09 3.23
CA ILE A 207 -17.02 0.18 1.90
C ILE A 207 -17.62 -1.10 1.35
N GLY A 208 -18.84 -1.03 0.85
CA GLY A 208 -19.53 -2.09 0.14
C GLY A 208 -19.98 -1.61 -1.24
N GLU A 209 -19.96 -2.51 -2.22
CA GLU A 209 -20.46 -2.27 -3.57
C GLU A 209 -19.88 -0.99 -4.21
N PRO A 210 -18.55 -0.82 -4.30
CA PRO A 210 -17.96 0.34 -4.96
C PRO A 210 -18.17 0.28 -6.48
N GLU A 211 -18.60 1.41 -7.03
CA GLU A 211 -18.88 1.63 -8.44
C GLU A 211 -18.12 2.89 -8.90
N ALA A 212 -17.16 2.72 -9.79
CA ALA A 212 -16.50 3.84 -10.46
C ALA A 212 -17.47 4.47 -11.45
N LEU A 213 -17.65 5.79 -11.34
CA LEU A 213 -18.54 6.54 -12.20
C LEU A 213 -17.76 7.08 -13.40
N ASP A 214 -18.43 7.21 -14.54
CA ASP A 214 -17.90 7.90 -15.73
C ASP A 214 -17.93 9.43 -15.56
N LYS A 215 -17.30 9.89 -14.47
CA LYS A 215 -17.15 11.30 -14.10
C LYS A 215 -15.76 11.52 -13.52
N PRO A 216 -15.05 12.58 -13.91
CA PRO A 216 -13.75 12.90 -13.33
C PRO A 216 -13.89 13.30 -11.86
N ALA A 217 -12.94 12.89 -11.03
CA ALA A 217 -12.83 13.32 -9.65
C ALA A 217 -12.52 14.83 -9.59
N VAL A 218 -13.10 15.52 -8.61
CA VAL A 218 -12.76 16.90 -8.28
C VAL A 218 -11.51 16.88 -7.41
N ASP A 219 -10.44 17.49 -7.89
CA ASP A 219 -9.20 17.60 -7.12
C ASP A 219 -9.34 18.64 -6.01
N ARG A 220 -8.82 18.30 -4.83
CA ARG A 220 -8.67 19.23 -3.71
C ARG A 220 -7.19 19.52 -3.52
N ASN A 221 -6.89 20.74 -3.09
CA ASN A 221 -5.49 21.14 -2.97
C ASN A 221 -4.81 20.37 -1.82
N GLU A 222 -3.53 20.06 -1.98
CA GLU A 222 -2.79 19.21 -1.04
C GLU A 222 -2.68 19.82 0.36
N LYS A 223 -2.60 21.16 0.44
CA LYS A 223 -2.56 21.87 1.72
C LYS A 223 -3.86 21.68 2.50
N GLU A 224 -5.01 21.82 1.86
CA GLU A 224 -6.35 21.62 2.43
C GLU A 224 -6.55 20.16 2.86
N LEU A 225 -6.04 19.20 2.09
CA LEU A 225 -6.04 17.78 2.48
C LEU A 225 -5.22 17.55 3.74
N ASN A 226 -4.02 18.12 3.84
CA ASN A 226 -3.15 17.94 4.99
C ASN A 226 -3.69 18.67 6.23
N ASP A 227 -4.15 19.92 6.07
CA ASP A 227 -4.74 20.72 7.14
C ASP A 227 -6.03 20.08 7.68
N THR A 228 -6.82 19.43 6.81
CA THR A 228 -8.08 18.82 7.22
C THR A 228 -7.89 17.39 7.72
N LEU A 229 -7.12 16.54 7.02
CA LEU A 229 -7.11 15.09 7.24
C LEU A 229 -5.82 14.55 7.89
N ALA A 230 -4.77 15.37 8.05
CA ALA A 230 -3.47 14.91 8.57
C ALA A 230 -2.87 15.79 9.68
N SER A 231 -3.55 16.87 10.11
CA SER A 231 -2.97 17.88 11.01
C SER A 231 -3.12 17.57 12.51
N SER A 232 -3.97 16.63 12.89
CA SER A 232 -4.25 16.26 14.29
C SER A 232 -4.01 14.79 14.56
N TYR A 233 -3.76 14.47 15.84
CA TYR A 233 -3.61 13.10 16.30
C TYR A 233 -4.81 12.21 15.94
N GLY A 234 -4.54 11.13 15.22
CA GLY A 234 -5.54 10.14 14.79
C GLY A 234 -5.83 10.17 13.29
N ILE A 235 -6.80 9.36 12.85
CA ILE A 235 -7.34 9.40 11.48
C ILE A 235 -8.48 10.44 11.35
N PHE A 236 -8.94 10.98 12.47
CA PHE A 236 -10.05 11.93 12.48
C PHE A 236 -9.58 13.36 12.20
N ALA A 237 -10.14 13.90 11.12
CA ALA A 237 -9.89 15.22 10.57
C ALA A 237 -10.10 16.39 11.55
N GLY A 238 -9.31 17.45 11.35
CA GLY A 238 -9.51 18.79 11.88
C GLY A 238 -8.21 19.44 12.32
N ALA A 239 -8.12 20.77 12.23
CA ALA A 239 -7.00 21.53 12.80
C ALA A 239 -6.86 21.24 14.31
N PRO A 240 -5.63 21.20 14.85
CA PRO A 240 -5.39 21.02 16.27
C PRO A 240 -6.21 22.00 17.10
N LYS A 241 -7.04 21.49 18.01
CA LYS A 241 -7.83 22.31 18.94
C LYS A 241 -7.13 22.47 20.28
N ALA A 242 -6.27 21.52 20.64
CA ALA A 242 -5.54 21.52 21.89
C ALA A 242 -4.22 20.76 21.75
N TRP A 243 -3.33 20.95 22.72
CA TRP A 243 -2.12 20.17 22.91
C TRP A 243 -2.23 19.38 24.20
N ALA A 244 -1.92 18.09 24.15
CA ALA A 244 -1.82 17.23 25.31
C ALA A 244 -0.36 17.06 25.71
N THR A 245 -0.06 17.14 27.01
CA THR A 245 1.22 16.71 27.58
C THR A 245 0.99 15.45 28.40
N ILE A 246 1.68 14.38 28.02
CA ILE A 246 1.59 13.06 28.65
C ILE A 246 2.96 12.74 29.25
N ARG A 247 2.98 12.38 30.53
CA ARG A 247 4.17 11.94 31.23
C ARG A 247 4.16 10.44 31.36
N PHE A 248 5.22 9.81 30.89
CA PHE A 248 5.43 8.37 30.96
C PHE A 248 6.36 8.00 32.10
N SER A 249 6.10 6.87 32.75
CA SER A 249 6.98 6.31 33.79
C SER A 249 8.37 6.00 33.22
N ALA A 250 9.40 5.93 34.06
CA ALA A 250 10.75 5.60 33.61
C ALA A 250 10.86 4.23 32.93
N ARG A 251 9.92 3.31 33.26
CA ARG A 251 9.78 2.03 32.58
C ARG A 251 9.29 2.24 31.14
N ALA A 252 8.16 2.93 30.95
CA ALA A 252 7.58 3.17 29.63
C ALA A 252 8.40 4.10 28.74
N ALA A 253 9.12 5.05 29.34
CA ALA A 253 9.87 6.12 28.67
C ALA A 253 10.84 5.59 27.59
N ARG A 254 11.49 4.44 27.84
CA ARG A 254 12.45 3.84 26.89
C ARG A 254 11.82 3.42 25.57
N TRP A 255 10.56 3.00 25.57
CA TRP A 255 9.86 2.67 24.35
C TRP A 255 9.27 3.93 23.72
N VAL A 256 8.60 4.75 24.53
CA VAL A 256 7.85 5.92 24.03
C VAL A 256 8.76 6.98 23.43
N ALA A 257 9.98 7.16 23.95
CA ALA A 257 10.91 8.15 23.41
C ALA A 257 11.35 7.86 21.96
N ASP A 258 11.32 6.58 21.55
CA ASP A 258 11.66 6.13 20.19
C ASP A 258 10.41 6.01 19.29
N GLU A 259 9.21 6.20 19.84
CA GLU A 259 7.96 6.10 19.09
C GLU A 259 7.59 7.42 18.39
N HIS A 260 7.11 7.31 17.16
CA HIS A 260 6.54 8.43 16.41
C HIS A 260 5.01 8.41 16.49
N TRP A 261 4.47 9.23 17.38
CA TRP A 261 3.05 9.44 17.64
C TRP A 261 2.45 10.50 16.71
N HIS A 262 3.18 11.58 16.44
CA HIS A 262 2.73 12.69 15.59
C HIS A 262 3.91 13.47 15.01
N SER A 263 3.77 14.03 13.80
CA SER A 263 4.81 14.80 13.12
C SER A 263 5.28 16.03 13.91
N LEU A 264 4.34 16.70 14.56
CA LEU A 264 4.59 17.86 15.44
C LEU A 264 4.78 17.49 16.93
N GLN A 265 5.10 16.23 17.25
CA GLN A 265 5.31 15.85 18.66
C GLN A 265 6.55 16.53 19.23
N GLU A 266 6.47 16.98 20.48
CA GLU A 266 7.62 17.48 21.24
C GLU A 266 7.89 16.53 22.40
N GLY A 267 9.12 16.05 22.48
CA GLY A 267 9.55 15.06 23.46
C GLY A 267 10.66 15.57 24.35
N ARG A 268 10.62 15.26 25.65
CA ARG A 268 11.74 15.54 26.56
C ARG A 268 11.91 14.50 27.65
N TRP A 269 13.16 14.18 27.95
CA TRP A 269 13.54 13.41 29.12
C TRP A 269 13.51 14.29 30.37
N LEU A 270 13.10 13.70 31.49
CA LEU A 270 13.14 14.30 32.82
C LEU A 270 14.30 13.69 33.63
N ASP A 271 14.78 14.43 34.65
CA ASP A 271 15.94 14.04 35.45
C ASP A 271 15.76 12.73 36.22
N ASP A 272 14.51 12.33 36.48
CA ASP A 272 14.15 11.08 37.15
C ASP A 272 13.95 9.88 36.19
N GLY A 273 14.33 10.05 34.92
CA GLY A 273 14.23 9.03 33.89
C GLY A 273 12.83 8.89 33.26
N ARG A 274 11.86 9.71 33.66
CA ARG A 274 10.56 9.81 32.98
C ARG A 274 10.68 10.55 31.65
N TYR A 275 9.65 10.44 30.83
CA TYR A 275 9.57 11.12 29.54
C TYR A 275 8.27 11.89 29.41
N GLU A 276 8.33 13.12 28.93
CA GLU A 276 7.15 13.90 28.57
C GLU A 276 7.02 13.99 27.06
N LEU A 277 5.87 13.56 26.55
CA LEU A 277 5.47 13.67 25.16
C LEU A 277 4.34 14.68 25.06
N LYS A 278 4.48 15.63 24.14
CA LYS A 278 3.48 16.64 23.85
C LYS A 278 3.00 16.48 22.42
N VAL A 279 1.68 16.34 22.23
CA VAL A 279 1.07 16.08 20.92
C VAL A 279 -0.14 16.98 20.67
N PRO A 280 -0.33 17.49 19.44
CA PRO A 280 -1.54 18.21 19.07
C PRO A 280 -2.68 17.26 18.75
N TYR A 281 -3.90 17.59 19.18
CA TYR A 281 -5.09 16.79 18.86
C TYR A 281 -6.33 17.66 18.65
N SER A 282 -7.27 17.16 17.85
CA SER A 282 -8.59 17.78 17.59
C SER A 282 -9.72 17.03 18.29
N GLN A 283 -9.63 15.70 18.35
CA GLN A 283 -10.56 14.80 19.02
C GLN A 283 -9.79 13.87 19.95
N SER A 284 -10.20 13.76 21.21
CA SER A 284 -9.46 13.01 22.23
C SER A 284 -9.56 11.50 22.07
N ARG A 285 -10.55 10.98 21.33
CA ARG A 285 -10.91 9.56 21.32
C ARG A 285 -9.74 8.60 21.03
N GLU A 286 -8.96 8.84 19.98
CA GLU A 286 -7.81 7.96 19.65
C GLU A 286 -6.67 8.16 20.63
N LEU A 287 -6.35 9.42 20.95
CA LEU A 287 -5.32 9.75 21.92
C LEU A 287 -5.59 9.09 23.29
N VAL A 288 -6.85 9.08 23.72
CA VAL A 288 -7.31 8.40 24.94
C VAL A 288 -7.02 6.90 24.87
N MET A 289 -7.32 6.24 23.75
CA MET A 289 -7.03 4.80 23.61
C MET A 289 -5.53 4.51 23.70
N ASP A 290 -4.69 5.33 23.07
CA ASP A 290 -3.24 5.12 23.11
C ASP A 290 -2.64 5.44 24.48
N ILE A 291 -3.17 6.44 25.20
CA ILE A 291 -2.79 6.68 26.59
C ILE A 291 -3.17 5.48 27.46
N LEU A 292 -4.42 5.01 27.35
CA LEU A 292 -4.94 3.89 28.16
C LEU A 292 -4.19 2.58 27.91
N ARG A 293 -3.60 2.39 26.71
CA ARG A 293 -2.75 1.23 26.39
C ARG A 293 -1.58 1.06 27.37
N TYR A 294 -1.05 2.15 27.93
CA TYR A 294 0.06 2.12 28.90
C TYR A 294 -0.44 1.99 30.35
N GLY A 295 -1.75 2.03 30.58
CA GLY A 295 -2.34 1.95 31.91
C GLY A 295 -1.70 2.95 32.90
N PRO A 296 -1.19 2.50 34.05
CA PRO A 296 -0.63 3.39 35.07
C PRO A 296 0.71 4.04 34.66
N ASP A 297 1.35 3.60 33.58
CA ASP A 297 2.61 4.20 33.13
C ASP A 297 2.41 5.51 32.36
N ALA A 298 1.20 5.87 31.97
CA ALA A 298 0.92 7.12 31.27
C ALA A 298 0.02 8.03 32.10
N GLN A 299 0.48 9.24 32.35
CA GLN A 299 -0.26 10.27 33.08
C GLN A 299 -0.43 11.50 32.19
N VAL A 300 -1.69 11.90 31.93
CA VAL A 300 -1.96 13.20 31.32
C VAL A 300 -1.62 14.30 32.33
N VAL A 301 -0.69 15.18 31.96
CA VAL A 301 -0.30 16.37 32.73
C VAL A 301 -1.22 17.54 32.35
N SER A 302 -1.52 17.69 31.06
CA SER A 302 -2.42 18.71 30.52
C SER A 302 -3.03 18.24 29.19
N PRO A 303 -4.19 18.80 28.76
CA PRO A 303 -5.05 19.71 29.51
C PRO A 303 -5.86 18.98 30.61
N GLN A 304 -6.42 19.74 31.54
CA GLN A 304 -7.23 19.17 32.64
C GLN A 304 -8.43 18.38 32.12
N SER A 305 -9.07 18.83 31.05
CA SER A 305 -10.19 18.12 30.42
C SER A 305 -9.83 16.70 30.00
N LEU A 306 -8.70 16.52 29.31
CA LEU A 306 -8.22 15.20 28.90
C LEU A 306 -7.81 14.33 30.09
N ARG A 307 -7.22 14.95 31.13
CA ARG A 307 -6.89 14.26 32.38
C ARG A 307 -8.16 13.71 33.05
N GLU A 308 -9.22 14.51 33.15
CA GLU A 308 -10.49 14.05 33.72
C GLU A 308 -11.14 12.97 32.88
N GLU A 309 -11.07 13.05 31.54
CA GLU A 309 -11.54 12.00 30.64
C GLU A 309 -10.84 10.65 30.91
N ILE A 310 -9.51 10.65 31.00
CA ILE A 310 -8.72 9.45 31.36
C ILE A 310 -9.07 8.94 32.75
N ARG A 311 -9.26 9.83 33.73
CA ARG A 311 -9.66 9.46 35.10
C ARG A 311 -11.03 8.78 35.12
N ILE A 312 -12.00 9.29 34.35
CA ILE A 312 -13.32 8.68 34.22
C ILE A 312 -13.20 7.29 33.59
N MET A 313 -12.44 7.16 32.50
CA MET A 313 -12.25 5.86 31.82
C MET A 313 -11.60 4.82 32.73
N HIS A 314 -10.60 5.18 33.54
CA HIS A 314 -10.01 4.27 34.51
C HIS A 314 -10.99 3.85 35.61
N LYS A 315 -11.84 4.77 36.10
CA LYS A 315 -12.87 4.44 37.08
C LYS A 315 -13.89 3.46 36.51
N LEU A 316 -14.42 3.75 35.31
CA LEU A 316 -15.35 2.86 34.63
C LEU A 316 -14.74 1.47 34.42
N ALA A 317 -13.48 1.41 33.98
CA ALA A 317 -12.79 0.14 33.82
C ALA A 317 -12.67 -0.63 35.15
N LEU A 318 -12.29 0.04 36.24
CA LEU A 318 -12.19 -0.56 37.57
C LEU A 318 -13.55 -1.08 38.05
N ASP A 319 -14.60 -0.26 37.92
CA ASP A 319 -15.96 -0.61 38.32
C ASP A 319 -16.42 -1.89 37.61
N GLU A 320 -16.13 -2.08 36.31
CA GLU A 320 -16.52 -3.31 35.61
C GLU A 320 -15.77 -4.55 36.07
N TYR A 321 -14.51 -4.43 36.51
CA TYR A 321 -13.81 -5.57 37.10
C TYR A 321 -14.34 -5.91 38.50
N ASP A 322 -14.75 -4.90 39.27
CA ASP A 322 -15.29 -5.11 40.62
C ASP A 322 -16.69 -5.76 40.60
N HIS A 323 -17.47 -5.54 39.53
CA HIS A 323 -18.85 -6.03 39.39
C HIS A 323 -19.00 -7.21 38.41
N ALA A 324 -17.97 -7.54 37.62
CA ALA A 324 -17.99 -8.71 36.76
C ALA A 324 -18.01 -10.01 37.59
N LYS A 325 -19.10 -10.78 37.48
CA LYS A 325 -19.09 -12.17 37.95
C LYS A 325 -18.26 -13.02 36.96
N PRO A 326 -17.40 -13.91 37.47
CA PRO A 326 -16.47 -14.69 36.64
C PRO A 326 -17.15 -15.66 35.67
#